data_AF-A0AAE8NBC1-F1
#
_entry.id   AF-A0AAE8NBC1-F1
#
_cell.length_a   1.000
_cell.length_b   1.000
_cell.length_c   1.000
_cell.angle_alpha   90.00
_cell.angle_beta   90.00
_cell.angle_gamma   90.00
#
_symmetry.space_group_name_H-M   'P 1'
#
loop_
_entity.id
_entity.type
_entity.pdbx_description
1 polymer ?
#
loop_
_entity_poly.entity_id
_entity_poly.type
_entity_poly.pdbx_seq_one_letter_code
_entity_poly.pdbx_strand_id
1 'polypeptide(L)'
;MNYLHEIKEGTQVRVDARVLAHDAKRLHLYLELFADGHDDAVSASEQMLLHVDTRDGAKSAPFDDDVAARVAGLHALQRDCAAPAYAGRVIALPPRR
;
A
#
# COMPACT_ATOMS: atom_id res chain seq x y z
N MET A 1 -0.37 8.48 -4.76
CA MET A 1 -0.28 7.50 -5.86
C MET A 1 0.54 8.13 -6.97
N ASN A 2 1.48 7.37 -7.53
CA ASN A 2 2.45 7.79 -8.53
C ASN A 2 2.25 6.93 -9.78
N TYR A 3 1.92 7.57 -10.91
CA TYR A 3 1.84 6.90 -12.21
C TYR A 3 3.17 7.09 -12.93
N LEU A 4 3.89 5.99 -13.17
CA LEU A 4 5.28 6.02 -13.66
C LEU A 4 5.33 5.68 -15.15
N HIS A 5 4.54 4.69 -15.56
CA HIS A 5 4.41 4.28 -16.95
C HIS A 5 2.95 4.04 -17.31
N GLU A 6 2.61 4.33 -18.56
CA GLU A 6 1.37 3.89 -19.19
C GLU A 6 1.41 2.38 -19.42
N ILE A 7 0.25 1.73 -19.31
CA ILE A 7 0.05 0.33 -19.70
C ILE A 7 -1.07 0.27 -20.74
N LYS A 8 -1.11 -0.80 -21.55
CA LYS A 8 -2.09 -0.95 -22.62
C LYS A 8 -3.20 -1.92 -22.21
N GLU A 9 -4.30 -1.87 -22.94
CA GLU A 9 -5.38 -2.84 -22.78
C GLU A 9 -4.85 -4.26 -22.99
N GLY A 10 -5.26 -5.19 -22.13
CA GLY A 10 -4.83 -6.59 -22.19
C GLY A 10 -3.46 -6.87 -21.54
N THR A 11 -2.72 -5.86 -21.08
CA THR A 11 -1.47 -6.07 -20.33
C THR A 11 -1.75 -6.78 -19.01
N GLN A 12 -1.06 -7.89 -18.73
CA GLN A 12 -1.12 -8.54 -17.44
C GLN A 12 -0.36 -7.73 -16.39
N VAL A 13 -0.88 -7.73 -15.18
CA VAL A 13 -0.31 -6.97 -14.07
C VAL A 13 -0.27 -7.79 -12.80
N ARG A 14 0.69 -7.46 -11.93
CA ARG A 14 0.82 -7.99 -10.58
C ARG A 14 0.92 -6.83 -9.61
N VAL A 15 0.25 -6.94 -8.46
CA VAL A 15 0.39 -5.97 -7.37
C VAL A 15 1.11 -6.65 -6.21
N ASP A 16 2.22 -6.06 -5.79
CA ASP A 16 2.86 -6.43 -4.53
C ASP A 16 2.36 -5.50 -3.43
N ALA A 17 1.92 -6.09 -2.31
CA ALA A 17 1.41 -5.36 -1.16
C ALA A 17 2.34 -5.53 0.05
N ARG A 18 2.69 -4.41 0.69
CA ARG A 18 3.51 -4.37 1.89
C ARG A 18 2.78 -3.62 2.99
N VAL A 19 2.79 -4.19 4.20
CA VAL A 19 2.38 -3.49 5.42
C VAL A 19 3.57 -2.71 5.92
N LEU A 20 3.51 -1.38 5.87
CA LEU A 20 4.57 -0.50 6.37
C LEU A 20 4.47 -0.26 7.87
N ALA A 21 3.24 -0.20 8.38
CA ALA A 21 2.93 -0.05 9.80
C ALA A 21 1.49 -0.46 10.06
N HIS A 22 1.17 -0.72 11.32
CA HIS A 22 -0.19 -0.95 11.76
C HIS A 22 -0.36 -0.52 13.22
N ASP A 23 -1.59 -0.29 13.64
CA ASP A 23 -1.95 -0.21 15.05
C ASP A 23 -3.18 -1.09 15.32
N ALA A 24 -3.88 -0.86 16.43
CA ALA A 24 -5.06 -1.63 16.80
C ALA A 24 -6.16 -1.65 15.73
N LYS A 25 -6.25 -0.65 14.84
CA LYS A 25 -7.35 -0.49 13.87
C LYS A 25 -6.97 0.12 12.53
N ARG A 26 -5.73 0.56 12.35
CA ARG A 26 -5.24 1.18 11.11
C ARG A 26 -4.17 0.32 10.45
N LEU A 27 -4.13 0.39 9.13
CA LEU A 27 -3.12 -0.26 8.30
C LEU A 27 -2.48 0.77 7.38
N HIS A 28 -1.16 0.92 7.47
CA HIS A 28 -0.37 1.72 6.55
C HIS A 28 0.16 0.78 5.46
N LEU A 29 -0.44 0.86 4.28
CA LEU A 29 -0.11 0.01 3.14
C LEU A 29 0.73 0.74 2.11
N TYR A 30 1.58 -0.03 1.46
CA TYR A 30 2.29 0.34 0.25
C TYR A 30 2.08 -0.73 -0.83
N LEU A 31 1.72 -0.27 -2.02
CA LEU A 31 1.33 -1.10 -3.16
C LEU A 31 2.20 -0.73 -4.35
N GLU A 32 2.80 -1.73 -4.98
CA GLU A 32 3.56 -1.58 -6.23
C GLU A 32 2.90 -2.39 -7.33
N LEU A 33 2.62 -1.75 -8.46
CA LEU A 33 2.08 -2.37 -9.64
C LEU A 33 3.22 -2.68 -10.61
N PHE A 34 3.34 -3.93 -11.02
CA PHE A 34 4.23 -4.40 -12.07
C PHE A 34 3.38 -4.84 -13.27
N ALA A 35 3.90 -4.64 -14.47
CA ALA A 35 3.22 -4.99 -15.71
C ALA A 35 4.19 -5.69 -16.66
N ASP A 36 3.69 -6.63 -17.45
CA ASP A 36 4.50 -7.33 -18.44
C ASP A 36 5.15 -6.35 -19.43
N GLY A 37 6.44 -6.56 -19.71
CA GLY A 37 7.23 -5.69 -20.58
C GLY A 37 7.91 -4.50 -19.87
N HIS A 38 7.74 -4.37 -18.55
CA HIS A 38 8.49 -3.42 -17.73
C HIS A 38 9.26 -4.16 -16.63
N ASP A 39 10.54 -3.81 -16.46
CA ASP A 39 11.39 -4.40 -15.42
C ASP A 39 11.13 -3.78 -14.03
N ASP A 40 10.66 -2.52 -14.01
CA ASP A 40 10.37 -1.75 -12.80
C ASP A 40 8.86 -1.59 -12.56
N ALA A 41 8.49 -1.09 -11.38
CA ALA A 41 7.11 -0.75 -11.06
C ALA A 41 6.57 0.32 -12.03
N VAL A 42 5.36 0.10 -12.54
CA VAL A 42 4.66 1.04 -13.43
C VAL A 42 3.78 2.03 -12.67
N SER A 43 3.44 1.70 -11.41
CA SER A 43 2.72 2.57 -10.49
C SER A 43 3.00 2.18 -9.05
N ALA A 44 2.92 3.16 -8.15
CA ALA A 44 3.01 2.92 -6.71
C ALA A 44 1.95 3.72 -5.95
N SER A 45 1.45 3.16 -4.85
CA SER A 45 0.46 3.80 -4.00
C SER A 45 0.75 3.56 -2.53
N GLU A 46 0.72 4.63 -1.74
CA GLU A 46 0.77 4.59 -0.28
C GLU A 46 -0.60 4.98 0.27
N GLN A 47 -1.13 4.18 1.21
CA GLN A 47 -2.48 4.34 1.73
C GLN A 47 -2.53 4.12 3.24
N MET A 48 -3.40 4.88 3.91
CA MET A 48 -3.81 4.62 5.29
C MET A 48 -5.25 4.10 5.29
N LEU A 49 -5.44 2.88 5.77
CA LEU A 49 -6.74 2.24 5.88
C LEU A 49 -7.20 2.20 7.34
N LEU A 50 -8.52 2.20 7.56
CA LEU A 50 -9.15 2.16 8.87
C LEU A 50 -10.16 1.01 8.92
N HIS A 51 -10.06 0.16 9.94
CA HIS A 51 -11.05 -0.87 10.21
C HIS A 51 -12.31 -0.27 10.81
N VAL A 52 -13.47 -0.70 10.31
CA VAL A 52 -14.79 -0.16 10.65
C VAL A 52 -15.72 -1.30 11.00
N ASP A 53 -16.32 -1.22 12.19
CA ASP A 53 -17.46 -2.05 12.57
C ASP A 53 -18.74 -1.42 12.00
N THR A 54 -19.48 -2.22 11.23
CA THR A 54 -20.70 -1.79 10.53
C THR A 54 -21.99 -2.21 11.23
N ARG A 55 -21.93 -2.89 12.38
CA ARG A 55 -23.11 -3.44 13.07
C ARG A 55 -24.01 -2.34 13.66
N ASP A 56 -23.41 -1.37 14.36
CA ASP A 56 -24.14 -0.32 15.11
C ASP A 56 -23.72 1.09 14.71
N GLY A 57 -23.93 1.40 13.42
CA GLY A 57 -23.56 2.67 12.80
C GLY A 57 -22.04 2.73 12.61
N ALA A 58 -21.62 2.69 11.34
CA ALA A 58 -20.22 2.60 10.91
C ALA A 58 -19.25 3.43 11.79
N LYS A 59 -18.47 2.74 12.63
CA LYS A 59 -17.50 3.34 13.56
C LYS A 59 -16.18 2.59 13.49
N SER A 60 -15.08 3.31 13.74
CA SER A 60 -13.78 2.66 13.81
C SER A 60 -13.72 1.69 15.00
N ALA A 61 -13.21 0.49 14.79
CA ALA A 61 -13.06 -0.53 15.82
C ALA A 61 -11.68 -1.18 15.72
N PRO A 62 -11.13 -1.73 16.82
CA PRO A 62 -9.96 -2.60 16.75
C PRO A 62 -10.19 -3.78 15.79
N PHE A 63 -9.11 -4.29 15.19
CA PHE A 63 -9.16 -5.57 14.51
C PHE A 63 -9.53 -6.69 15.49
N ASP A 64 -10.24 -7.71 14.99
CA ASP A 64 -10.38 -8.98 15.72
C ASP A 64 -9.01 -9.61 15.97
N ASP A 65 -8.85 -10.35 17.07
CA ASP A 65 -7.55 -10.85 17.53
C ASP A 65 -6.81 -11.69 16.47
N ASP A 66 -7.54 -12.49 15.70
CA ASP A 66 -6.97 -13.31 14.63
C ASP A 66 -6.48 -12.46 13.44
N VAL A 67 -7.20 -11.40 13.10
CA VAL A 67 -6.80 -10.42 12.07
C VAL A 67 -5.58 -9.63 12.55
N ALA A 68 -5.58 -9.15 13.79
CA ALA A 68 -4.46 -8.43 14.38
C ALA A 68 -3.18 -9.28 14.34
N ALA A 69 -3.28 -10.56 14.70
CA ALA A 69 -2.16 -11.50 14.64
C ALA A 69 -1.63 -11.70 13.21
N ARG A 70 -2.51 -11.82 12.21
CA ARG A 70 -2.13 -11.96 10.79
C ARG A 70 -1.44 -10.70 10.26
N VAL A 71 -1.96 -9.52 10.59
CA VAL A 71 -1.38 -8.23 10.20
C VAL A 71 0.02 -8.08 10.81
N ALA A 72 0.17 -8.37 12.10
CA ALA A 72 1.46 -8.32 12.78
C ALA A 72 2.47 -9.31 12.18
N GLY A 73 2.02 -10.52 11.83
CA GLY A 73 2.83 -11.53 11.15
C GLY A 73 3.31 -11.09 9.76
N LEU A 74 2.43 -10.49 8.94
CA LEU A 74 2.77 -9.95 7.63
C LEU A 74 3.79 -8.81 7.74
N HIS A 75 3.55 -7.85 8.65
CA HIS A 75 4.47 -6.75 8.90
C HIS A 75 5.86 -7.26 9.34
N ALA A 76 5.90 -8.25 10.24
CA ALA A 76 7.16 -8.85 10.69
C ALA A 76 7.91 -9.58 9.56
N LEU A 77 7.21 -10.31 8.69
CA LEU A 77 7.80 -11.00 7.55
C LEU A 77 8.41 -10.04 6.52
N GLN A 78 7.84 -8.85 6.40
CA GLN A 78 8.21 -7.85 5.38
C GLN A 78 9.20 -6.80 5.88
N ARG A 79 9.57 -6.83 7.16
CA ARG A 79 10.38 -5.78 7.83
C ARG A 79 11.75 -5.54 7.19
N ASP A 80 12.35 -6.58 6.62
CA ASP A 80 13.70 -6.57 6.05
C ASP A 80 13.68 -6.37 4.52
N CYS A 81 12.50 -6.17 3.92
CA CYS A 81 12.39 -5.81 2.51
C CYS A 81 13.03 -4.44 2.24
N ALA A 82 13.46 -4.22 1.00
CA ALA A 82 13.96 -2.92 0.57
C ALA A 82 12.94 -1.81 0.87
N ALA A 83 13.44 -0.63 1.27
CA ALA A 83 12.60 0.51 1.60
C ALA A 83 11.70 0.91 0.41
N PRO A 84 10.43 1.30 0.67
CA PRO A 84 9.49 1.68 -0.38
C PRO A 84 9.92 2.98 -1.07
N ALA A 85 10.28 2.90 -2.36
CA ALA A 85 10.86 4.02 -3.11
C ALA A 85 9.92 5.24 -3.25
N TYR A 86 8.59 5.00 -3.22
CA TYR A 86 7.57 6.02 -3.42
C TYR A 86 6.73 6.35 -2.18
N ALA A 87 7.14 5.90 -0.99
CA ALA A 87 6.48 6.31 0.25
C ALA A 87 6.83 7.76 0.64
N GLY A 88 5.91 8.47 1.29
CA GLY A 88 6.09 9.82 1.82
C GLY A 88 6.22 10.91 0.76
N ARG A 89 5.81 10.67 -0.49
CA ARG A 89 5.98 11.64 -1.59
C ARG A 89 5.00 12.80 -1.47
N VAL A 90 5.51 14.02 -1.68
CA VAL A 90 4.71 15.25 -1.73
C VAL A 90 4.66 15.75 -3.18
N ILE A 91 3.48 16.19 -3.62
CA ILE A 91 3.28 16.78 -4.95
C ILE A 91 3.83 18.21 -4.95
N ALA A 92 4.67 18.53 -5.94
CA ALA A 92 5.16 19.87 -6.20
C ALA A 92 5.41 20.07 -7.70
N LEU A 93 5.32 21.31 -8.18
CA LEU A 93 5.77 21.69 -9.52
C LEU A 93 7.31 21.78 -9.55
N PRO A 94 7.97 21.48 -10.68
CA PRO A 94 9.41 21.66 -10.80
C PRO A 94 9.78 23.14 -10.65
N PRO A 95 11.00 23.46 -10.16
CA PRO A 95 11.47 24.83 -10.12
C PRO A 95 11.49 25.43 -11.54
N ARG A 96 11.28 26.74 -11.64
CA ARG A 96 11.42 27.47 -12.91
C ARG A 96 12.85 27.25 -13.43
N ARG A 97 12.95 26.80 -14.68
CA ARG A 97 14.21 26.75 -15.42
C ARG A 97 14.74 28.16 -15.68
#